data_AF-A0A3M7I2U8-F1
#
_entry.id   AF-A0A3M7I2U8-F1
#
_cell.length_a   1.000
_cell.length_b   1.000
_cell.length_c   1.000
_cell.angle_alpha   90.00
_cell.angle_beta   90.00
_cell.angle_gamma   90.00
#
_symmetry.space_group_name_H-M   'P 1'
#
loop_
_entity.id
_entity.type
_entity.pdbx_description
1 polymer ?
#
loop_
_entity_poly.entity_id
_entity_poly.type
_entity_poly.pdbx_seq_one_letter_code
_entity_poly.pdbx_strand_id
1 'polypeptide(L)'
;MEKLLKRLPDLVVYRGSNEQSEILGGATSRRGKDSKLLLGADASEWANYQEDSLLKDGIIELTQDGRSEYLMYVPASAHPSQAGRQVKWERTKKPGHGVRGLGKYPLCSKTMYNYLITDQTDDKVLGVYLQHPKMKFTKRGRLVLRADVDQQMKDCLLLAGLTIAEKARRKAAAAGSQAGAMAGAGAY
;
A
#
# COMPACT_ATOMS: atom_id res chain seq x y z
N MET A 1 -12.82 23.78 24.94
CA MET A 1 -12.81 22.39 24.45
C MET A 1 -12.42 22.43 22.98
N GLU A 2 -11.13 22.30 22.69
CA GLU A 2 -10.67 22.16 21.30
C GLU A 2 -11.29 20.88 20.74
N LYS A 3 -12.09 21.01 19.68
CA LYS A 3 -12.39 19.87 18.80
C LYS A 3 -11.05 19.45 18.22
N LEU A 4 -10.38 18.48 18.85
CA LEU A 4 -9.40 17.64 18.18
C LEU A 4 -10.10 17.15 16.91
N LEU A 5 -9.77 17.76 15.77
CA LEU A 5 -10.13 17.25 14.46
C LEU A 5 -9.63 15.81 14.47
N LYS A 6 -10.56 14.86 14.69
CA LYS A 6 -10.26 13.43 14.70
C LYS A 6 -9.62 13.16 13.35
N ARG A 7 -8.30 12.99 13.35
CA ARG A 7 -7.53 12.74 12.15
C ARG A 7 -8.08 11.46 11.55
N LEU A 8 -8.63 11.52 10.35
CA LEU A 8 -9.09 10.33 9.66
C LEU A 8 -7.89 9.49 9.20
N PRO A 9 -8.07 8.18 8.96
CA PRO A 9 -7.10 7.36 8.24
C PRO A 9 -6.61 8.08 6.98
N ASP A 10 -5.35 7.89 6.62
CA ASP A 10 -4.77 8.52 5.43
C ASP A 10 -5.40 8.00 4.13
N LEU A 11 -5.95 6.79 4.19
CA LEU A 11 -6.68 6.10 3.13
C LEU A 11 -7.79 5.26 3.77
N VAL A 12 -9.00 5.34 3.22
CA VAL A 12 -10.09 4.40 3.48
C VAL A 12 -10.54 3.83 2.14
N VAL A 13 -10.73 2.52 2.08
CA VAL A 13 -11.12 1.79 0.88
C VAL A 13 -12.49 1.19 1.11
N TYR A 14 -13.39 1.38 0.15
CA TYR A 14 -14.76 0.90 0.19
C TYR A 14 -14.97 -0.21 -0.84
N ARG A 15 -15.73 -1.25 -0.51
CA ARG A 15 -16.24 -2.26 -1.44
C ARG A 15 -17.43 -1.69 -2.21
N GLY A 16 -17.16 -0.85 -3.20
CA GLY A 16 -18.19 -0.24 -4.02
C GLY A 16 -17.73 1.04 -4.69
N SER A 17 -18.68 1.81 -5.21
CA SER A 17 -18.40 3.03 -5.98
C SER A 17 -18.45 4.32 -5.16
N ASN A 18 -18.85 4.26 -3.89
CA ASN A 18 -19.02 5.44 -3.04
C ASN A 18 -18.71 5.18 -1.55
N GLU A 19 -18.69 6.24 -0.76
CA GLU A 19 -18.36 6.23 0.68
C GLU A 19 -19.48 5.65 1.56
N GLN A 20 -20.66 5.38 0.99
CA GLN A 20 -21.77 4.71 1.68
C GLN A 20 -21.68 3.19 1.57
N SER A 21 -20.74 2.68 0.76
CA SER A 21 -20.52 1.25 0.58
C SER A 21 -19.81 0.64 1.78
N GLU A 22 -19.79 -0.69 1.87
CA GLU A 22 -19.06 -1.42 2.93
C GLU A 22 -17.59 -1.01 2.94
N ILE A 23 -17.01 -0.77 4.12
CA ILE A 23 -15.58 -0.48 4.25
C ILE A 23 -14.80 -1.77 4.04
N LEU A 24 -13.93 -1.79 3.04
CA LEU A 24 -12.97 -2.87 2.83
C LEU A 24 -11.85 -2.81 3.89
N GLY A 25 -11.33 -1.61 4.13
CA GLY A 25 -10.20 -1.40 5.02
C GLY A 25 -9.67 0.02 4.97
N GLY A 26 -8.59 0.26 5.71
CA GLY A 26 -8.01 1.57 5.86
C GLY A 26 -6.54 1.51 6.25
N ALA A 27 -5.85 2.62 6.00
CA ALA A 27 -4.41 2.69 6.21
C ALA A 27 -3.98 4.05 6.75
N THR A 28 -2.95 4.02 7.59
CA THR A 28 -2.17 5.22 7.94
C THR A 28 -0.78 5.11 7.36
N SER A 29 -0.34 6.16 6.68
CA SER A 29 0.94 6.23 5.99
C SER A 29 1.72 7.43 6.52
N ARG A 30 2.67 7.16 7.40
CA ARG A 30 3.59 8.18 7.91
C ARG A 30 4.90 8.15 7.12
N ARG A 31 5.46 9.33 6.84
CA ARG A 31 6.75 9.45 6.16
C ARG A 31 7.84 8.87 7.06
N GLY A 32 8.62 7.92 6.56
CA GLY A 32 9.74 7.32 7.30
C GLY A 32 9.34 6.35 8.42
N LYS A 33 8.04 6.10 8.63
CA LYS A 33 7.55 5.02 9.49
C LYS A 33 6.83 3.96 8.65
N ASP A 34 6.60 2.82 9.30
CA ASP A 34 5.78 1.74 8.80
C ASP A 34 4.33 2.20 8.66
N SER A 35 3.60 1.54 7.77
CA SER A 35 2.17 1.85 7.56
C SER A 35 1.33 0.83 8.31
N LYS A 36 0.33 1.30 9.04
CA LYS A 36 -0.63 0.43 9.74
C LYS A 36 -1.85 0.25 8.86
N LEU A 37 -2.23 -1.01 8.61
CA LEU A 37 -3.36 -1.39 7.78
C LEU A 37 -4.40 -2.13 8.64
N LEU A 38 -5.68 -1.86 8.40
CA LEU A 38 -6.82 -2.52 9.04
C LEU A 38 -7.88 -2.87 7.99
N LEU A 39 -8.65 -3.92 8.25
CA LEU A 39 -9.74 -4.38 7.37
C LEU A 39 -11.11 -4.15 8.01
N GLY A 40 -12.15 -4.08 7.19
CA GLY A 40 -13.54 -4.06 7.65
C GLY A 40 -13.89 -2.90 8.58
N ALA A 41 -14.74 -3.18 9.57
CA ALA A 41 -15.21 -2.20 10.56
C ALA A 41 -14.06 -1.60 11.39
N ASP A 42 -12.98 -2.35 11.62
CA ASP A 42 -11.82 -1.88 12.39
C ASP A 42 -11.14 -0.69 11.72
N ALA A 43 -11.25 -0.58 10.39
CA ALA A 43 -10.69 0.52 9.64
C ALA A 43 -11.43 1.86 9.85
N SER A 44 -12.64 1.83 10.38
CA SER A 44 -13.47 3.02 10.61
C SER A 44 -13.07 3.80 11.87
N GLU A 45 -12.35 3.17 12.80
CA GLU A 45 -12.01 3.78 14.09
C GLU A 45 -10.55 4.27 14.15
N TRP A 46 -10.35 5.58 14.19
CA TRP A 46 -9.01 6.17 14.26
C TRP A 46 -8.19 5.72 15.49
N ALA A 47 -8.87 5.42 16.60
CA ALA A 47 -8.21 4.95 17.82
C ALA A 47 -7.34 3.70 17.56
N ASN A 48 -7.77 2.84 16.63
CA ASN A 48 -7.07 1.61 16.26
C ASN A 48 -5.72 1.86 15.58
N TYR A 49 -5.45 3.07 15.08
CA TYR A 49 -4.19 3.41 14.43
C TYR A 49 -3.19 4.11 15.35
N GLN A 50 -3.54 4.35 16.62
CA GLN A 50 -2.64 4.97 17.59
C GLN A 50 -1.47 4.03 17.96
N GLU A 51 -0.31 4.57 18.32
CA GLU A 51 0.89 3.76 18.65
C GLU A 51 0.66 2.94 19.92
N ASP A 52 -0.09 3.48 20.88
CA ASP A 52 -0.39 2.86 22.18
C ASP A 52 -1.74 2.10 22.22
N SER A 53 -2.37 1.86 21.07
CA SER A 53 -3.65 1.13 21.03
C SER A 53 -3.49 -0.29 21.57
N LEU A 54 -4.40 -0.69 22.47
CA LEU A 54 -4.46 -2.04 23.05
C LEU A 54 -4.84 -3.11 22.00
N LEU A 55 -5.52 -2.71 20.92
CA LEU A 55 -5.87 -3.59 19.80
C LEU A 55 -4.68 -3.75 18.84
N LYS A 56 -3.59 -4.34 19.32
CA LYS A 56 -2.49 -4.77 18.44
C LYS A 56 -2.92 -5.93 17.55
N ASP A 57 -3.77 -6.81 18.09
CA ASP A 57 -4.34 -7.94 17.37
C ASP A 57 -5.28 -7.41 16.29
N GLY A 58 -4.90 -7.58 15.03
CA GLY A 58 -5.65 -7.11 13.86
C GLY A 58 -4.97 -5.99 13.07
N ILE A 59 -3.97 -5.30 13.64
CA ILE A 59 -3.16 -4.35 12.88
C ILE A 59 -2.16 -5.10 12.02
N ILE A 60 -2.25 -4.91 10.71
CA ILE A 60 -1.26 -5.42 9.76
C ILE A 60 -0.22 -4.33 9.53
N GLU A 61 1.02 -4.61 9.91
CA GLU A 61 2.13 -3.71 9.63
C GLU A 61 2.67 -3.94 8.21
N LEU A 62 2.75 -2.86 7.45
CA LEU A 62 3.48 -2.79 6.20
C LEU A 62 4.79 -2.06 6.45
N THR A 63 5.81 -2.86 6.73
CA THR A 63 7.14 -2.40 7.12
C THR A 63 8.00 -2.13 5.90
N GLN A 64 8.73 -1.02 5.91
CA GLN A 64 9.64 -0.71 4.83
C GLN A 64 10.99 -1.41 5.04
N ASP A 65 11.25 -2.47 4.28
CA ASP A 65 12.47 -3.28 4.33
C ASP A 65 13.51 -2.79 3.31
N GLY A 66 14.00 -1.56 3.50
CA GLY A 66 14.97 -0.93 2.59
C GLY A 66 14.37 0.11 1.65
N ARG A 67 15.11 0.49 0.59
CA ARG A 67 14.77 1.70 -0.20
C ARG A 67 13.52 1.55 -1.06
N SER A 68 13.14 0.33 -1.43
CA SER A 68 12.03 0.08 -2.36
C SER A 68 11.36 -1.27 -2.15
N GLU A 69 11.45 -1.79 -0.94
CA GLU A 69 10.94 -3.09 -0.54
C GLU A 69 10.05 -2.90 0.68
N TYR A 70 8.99 -3.70 0.76
CA TYR A 70 8.11 -3.71 1.91
C TYR A 70 7.81 -5.15 2.32
N LEU A 71 7.69 -5.38 3.61
CA LEU A 71 7.27 -6.63 4.21
C LEU A 71 5.93 -6.43 4.90
N MET A 72 5.08 -7.44 4.84
CA MET A 72 3.84 -7.48 5.63
C MET A 72 3.56 -8.91 6.06
N TYR A 73 3.00 -9.08 7.26
CA TYR A 73 2.45 -10.36 7.69
C TYR A 73 0.95 -10.36 7.46
N VAL A 74 0.49 -11.20 6.54
CA VAL A 74 -0.94 -11.42 6.27
C VAL A 74 -1.43 -12.49 7.25
N PRO A 75 -2.35 -12.16 8.19
CA PRO A 75 -2.90 -13.17 9.07
C PRO A 75 -3.66 -14.20 8.25
N ALA A 76 -3.63 -15.44 8.72
CA ALA A 76 -4.40 -16.51 8.10
C ALA A 76 -5.88 -16.13 8.00
N SER A 77 -6.55 -16.72 7.03
CA SER A 77 -8.01 -16.76 7.08
C SER A 77 -8.45 -17.36 8.42
N ALA A 78 -9.69 -17.10 8.85
CA ALA A 78 -10.24 -17.66 10.09
C ALA A 78 -10.21 -19.22 10.18
N HIS A 79 -9.64 -19.90 9.18
CA HIS A 79 -9.27 -21.30 9.21
C HIS A 79 -8.06 -21.56 10.13
N PRO A 80 -8.25 -22.28 11.26
CA PRO A 80 -7.19 -22.53 12.25
C PRO A 80 -5.99 -23.32 11.73
N SER A 81 -6.15 -24.03 10.60
CA SER A 81 -5.11 -24.87 9.99
C SER A 81 -4.17 -24.12 9.05
N GLN A 82 -4.44 -22.84 8.76
CA GLN A 82 -3.56 -22.02 7.94
C GLN A 82 -2.73 -21.14 8.88
N ALA A 83 -1.40 -21.22 8.77
CA ALA A 83 -0.54 -20.21 9.35
C ALA A 83 -0.65 -18.91 8.53
N GLY A 84 -0.49 -17.76 9.19
CA GLY A 84 -0.35 -16.50 8.46
C GLY A 84 0.91 -16.52 7.59
N ARG A 85 0.97 -15.62 6.61
CA ARG A 85 2.00 -15.60 5.57
C ARG A 85 2.75 -14.29 5.60
N GLN A 86 4.08 -14.35 5.58
CA GLN A 86 4.88 -13.16 5.33
C GLN A 86 4.98 -12.93 3.83
N VAL A 87 4.67 -11.71 3.41
CA VAL A 87 4.68 -11.30 2.01
C VAL A 87 5.66 -10.17 1.81
N LYS A 88 6.46 -10.27 0.75
CA LYS A 88 7.39 -9.25 0.31
C LYS A 88 6.90 -8.55 -0.95
N TRP A 89 6.97 -7.23 -0.92
CA TRP A 89 6.71 -6.34 -2.05
C TRP A 89 8.02 -5.76 -2.53
N GLU A 90 8.55 -6.27 -3.62
CA GLU A 90 9.81 -5.81 -4.18
C GLU A 90 9.58 -4.97 -5.43
N ARG A 91 10.17 -3.77 -5.45
CA ARG A 91 10.15 -2.93 -6.64
C ARG A 91 10.89 -3.59 -7.80
N THR A 92 10.21 -3.78 -8.93
CA THR A 92 10.76 -4.46 -10.13
C THR A 92 11.86 -3.66 -10.81
N LYS A 93 13.13 -3.98 -10.52
CA LYS A 93 14.30 -3.26 -11.08
C LYS A 93 15.13 -4.09 -12.06
N LYS A 94 14.96 -5.40 -12.06
CA LYS A 94 15.78 -6.34 -12.84
C LYS A 94 14.91 -7.12 -13.83
N PRO A 95 15.44 -7.44 -15.03
CA PRO A 95 14.74 -8.30 -15.99
C PRO A 95 14.32 -9.66 -15.42
N GLY A 96 15.10 -10.21 -14.48
CA GLY A 96 14.84 -11.51 -13.84
C GLY A 96 13.55 -11.58 -13.01
N HIS A 97 12.89 -10.46 -12.71
CA HIS A 97 11.63 -10.47 -11.96
C HIS A 97 10.44 -10.93 -12.82
N GLY A 98 10.63 -11.15 -14.13
CA GLY A 98 9.62 -11.70 -15.02
C GLY A 98 8.39 -10.81 -15.27
N VAL A 99 8.33 -9.62 -14.66
CA VAL A 99 7.23 -8.67 -14.82
C VAL A 99 7.38 -7.95 -16.16
N ARG A 100 6.58 -8.37 -17.15
CA ARG A 100 6.48 -7.68 -18.44
C ARG A 100 5.41 -6.59 -18.35
N GLY A 101 5.81 -5.38 -17.96
CA GLY A 101 4.93 -4.21 -18.13
C GLY A 101 4.56 -4.00 -19.60
N LEU A 102 3.39 -3.38 -19.86
CA LEU A 102 2.97 -3.03 -21.21
C LEU A 102 3.68 -1.74 -21.68
N GLY A 103 4.25 -1.76 -22.90
CA GLY A 103 4.85 -0.58 -23.55
C GLY A 103 6.34 -0.35 -23.23
N LYS A 104 6.79 0.91 -23.31
CA LYS A 104 8.21 1.33 -23.22
C LYS A 104 8.90 1.07 -21.86
N TYR A 105 8.14 0.74 -20.81
CA TYR A 105 8.67 0.61 -19.44
C TYR A 105 8.19 -0.71 -18.81
N PRO A 106 8.86 -1.83 -19.12
CA PRO A 106 8.52 -3.13 -18.53
C PRO A 106 8.90 -3.21 -17.04
N LEU A 107 9.90 -2.45 -16.62
CA LEU A 107 10.42 -2.36 -15.25
C LEU A 107 10.06 -1.01 -14.61
N CYS A 108 10.23 -0.91 -13.30
CA CYS A 108 10.13 0.37 -12.60
C CYS A 108 11.02 1.44 -13.21
N SER A 109 10.46 2.64 -13.31
CA SER A 109 11.17 3.84 -13.74
C SER A 109 10.94 4.97 -12.73
N LYS A 110 11.58 6.13 -12.90
CA LYS A 110 11.35 7.28 -12.00
C LYS A 110 9.87 7.67 -11.89
N THR A 111 9.08 7.43 -12.93
CA THR A 111 7.66 7.79 -13.02
C THR A 111 6.72 6.58 -12.91
N MET A 112 7.26 5.37 -12.77
CA MET A 112 6.52 4.10 -12.77
C MET A 112 6.97 3.23 -11.58
N TYR A 113 6.02 2.79 -10.76
CA TYR A 113 6.29 1.96 -9.59
C TYR A 113 5.54 0.64 -9.72
N ASN A 114 6.24 -0.37 -10.22
CA ASN A 114 5.76 -1.74 -10.34
C ASN A 114 6.37 -2.61 -9.23
N TYR A 115 5.57 -3.44 -8.57
CA TYR A 115 6.03 -4.33 -7.51
C TYR A 115 5.76 -5.77 -7.88
N LEU A 116 6.72 -6.64 -7.57
CA LEU A 116 6.56 -8.08 -7.49
C LEU A 116 6.14 -8.42 -6.06
N ILE A 117 5.18 -9.33 -5.92
CA ILE A 117 4.65 -9.76 -4.63
C ILE A 117 5.01 -11.23 -4.46
N THR A 118 5.84 -11.54 -3.47
CA THR A 118 6.30 -12.91 -3.18
C THR A 118 5.90 -13.33 -1.78
N ASP A 119 5.35 -14.52 -1.65
CA ASP A 119 5.28 -15.21 -0.37
C ASP A 119 6.70 -15.55 0.07
N GLN A 120 7.05 -15.29 1.33
CA GLN A 120 8.38 -15.56 1.87
C GLN A 120 8.48 -16.95 2.51
N THR A 121 7.37 -17.66 2.68
CA THR A 121 7.39 -19.01 3.22
C THR A 121 7.84 -20.04 2.18
N ASP A 122 7.42 -19.89 0.92
CA ASP A 122 7.70 -20.84 -0.17
C ASP A 122 8.31 -20.18 -1.42
N ASP A 123 8.74 -18.91 -1.31
CA ASP A 123 9.27 -18.08 -2.40
C ASP A 123 8.35 -17.98 -3.64
N LYS A 124 7.06 -18.26 -3.45
CA LYS A 124 6.09 -18.27 -4.53
C LYS A 124 5.67 -16.85 -4.88
N VAL A 125 5.73 -16.51 -6.17
CA VAL A 125 5.14 -15.26 -6.68
C VAL A 125 3.63 -15.31 -6.53
N LEU A 126 3.07 -14.40 -5.74
CA LEU A 126 1.62 -14.26 -5.50
C LEU A 126 0.95 -13.35 -6.52
N GLY A 127 1.71 -12.40 -7.07
CA GLY A 127 1.20 -11.45 -8.04
C GLY A 127 2.12 -10.27 -8.30
N VAL A 128 1.57 -9.27 -8.97
CA VAL A 128 2.24 -8.02 -9.31
C VAL A 128 1.31 -6.84 -9.13
N TYR A 129 1.87 -5.71 -8.71
CA TYR A 129 1.19 -4.42 -8.76
C TYR A 129 1.84 -3.55 -9.83
N LEU A 130 1.05 -3.08 -10.79
CA LEU A 130 1.53 -2.32 -11.93
C LEU A 130 0.98 -0.90 -11.87
N GLN A 131 1.82 0.13 -11.84
CA GLN A 131 1.38 1.53 -11.80
C GLN A 131 1.83 2.26 -13.06
N HIS A 132 0.93 2.53 -14.00
CA HIS A 132 1.28 3.20 -15.25
C HIS A 132 1.47 4.73 -15.08
N PRO A 133 2.51 5.34 -15.68
CA PRO A 133 2.84 6.76 -15.51
C PRO A 133 1.79 7.73 -16.07
N LYS A 134 0.99 7.28 -17.06
CA LYS A 134 -0.08 8.10 -17.68
C LYS A 134 -1.49 7.81 -17.13
N MET A 135 -1.63 6.93 -16.13
CA MET A 135 -2.95 6.69 -15.55
C MET A 135 -3.32 7.85 -14.61
N LYS A 136 -4.50 8.44 -14.81
CA LYS A 136 -5.09 9.42 -13.87
C LYS A 136 -5.21 8.76 -12.50
N PHE A 137 -5.17 9.57 -11.44
CA PHE A 137 -5.21 9.11 -10.04
C PHE A 137 -6.40 8.18 -9.73
N THR A 138 -7.53 8.32 -10.43
CA THR A 138 -8.71 7.45 -10.29
C THR A 138 -8.53 6.06 -10.91
N LYS A 139 -7.42 5.78 -11.61
CA LYS A 139 -7.05 4.48 -12.18
C LYS A 139 -5.75 3.99 -11.52
N ARG A 140 -5.77 3.83 -10.18
CA ARG A 140 -4.59 3.51 -9.34
C ARG A 140 -3.98 2.14 -9.64
N GLY A 141 -3.21 2.08 -10.71
CA GLY A 141 -2.49 0.88 -11.10
C GLY A 141 -3.41 -0.34 -11.31
N ARG A 142 -2.80 -1.51 -11.41
CA ARG A 142 -3.49 -2.79 -11.55
C ARG A 142 -2.80 -3.78 -10.63
N LEU A 143 -3.54 -4.31 -9.67
CA LEU A 143 -3.12 -5.47 -8.91
C LEU A 143 -3.54 -6.73 -9.70
N VAL A 144 -2.58 -7.58 -10.03
CA VAL A 144 -2.80 -8.85 -10.72
C VAL A 144 -2.30 -9.95 -9.80
N LEU A 145 -3.20 -10.78 -9.31
CA LEU A 145 -2.91 -11.85 -8.37
C LEU A 145 -3.12 -13.20 -9.02
N ARG A 146 -2.46 -14.23 -8.50
CA ARG A 146 -2.78 -15.61 -8.86
C ARG A 146 -4.21 -15.95 -8.45
N ALA A 147 -4.83 -16.85 -9.22
CA ALA A 147 -6.21 -17.26 -8.99
C ALA A 147 -6.41 -17.99 -7.65
N ASP A 148 -5.37 -18.71 -7.19
CA ASP A 148 -5.37 -19.51 -5.96
C ASP A 148 -5.17 -18.70 -4.67
N VAL A 149 -5.01 -17.37 -4.76
CA VAL A 149 -4.94 -16.49 -3.58
C VAL A 149 -6.34 -16.34 -2.98
N ASP A 150 -6.48 -16.54 -1.67
CA ASP A 150 -7.75 -16.41 -0.97
C ASP A 150 -8.23 -14.94 -0.86
N GLN A 151 -9.51 -14.73 -0.53
CA GLN A 151 -10.11 -13.40 -0.53
C GLN A 151 -9.53 -12.47 0.53
N GLN A 152 -9.21 -12.98 1.72
CA GLN A 152 -8.64 -12.16 2.79
C GLN A 152 -7.24 -11.67 2.40
N MET A 153 -6.42 -12.56 1.85
CA MET A 153 -5.12 -12.19 1.32
C MET A 153 -5.25 -11.19 0.16
N LYS A 154 -6.21 -11.37 -0.75
CA LYS A 154 -6.50 -10.38 -1.82
C LYS A 154 -6.78 -9.00 -1.25
N ASP A 155 -7.62 -8.90 -0.22
CA ASP A 155 -8.01 -7.63 0.41
C ASP A 155 -6.82 -6.96 1.10
N CYS A 156 -6.02 -7.73 1.84
CA CYS A 156 -4.75 -7.28 2.44
C CYS A 156 -3.79 -6.72 1.39
N LEU A 157 -3.58 -7.47 0.29
CA LEU A 157 -2.65 -7.08 -0.76
C LEU A 157 -3.15 -5.84 -1.53
N LEU A 158 -4.45 -5.72 -1.74
CA LEU A 158 -5.05 -4.52 -2.34
C LEU A 158 -4.82 -3.29 -1.47
N LEU A 159 -5.10 -3.40 -0.18
CA LEU A 159 -4.91 -2.30 0.76
C LEU A 159 -3.43 -1.89 0.86
N ALA A 160 -2.51 -2.85 0.91
CA ALA A 160 -1.07 -2.59 0.89
C ALA A 160 -0.64 -1.87 -0.40
N GLY A 161 -1.05 -2.36 -1.57
CA GLY A 161 -0.73 -1.75 -2.86
C GLY A 161 -1.21 -0.30 -2.98
N LEU A 162 -2.45 -0.03 -2.55
CA LEU A 162 -3.01 1.33 -2.53
C LEU A 162 -2.27 2.25 -1.55
N THR A 163 -1.85 1.73 -0.40
CA THR A 163 -1.07 2.46 0.61
C THR A 163 0.31 2.83 0.09
N ILE A 164 1.01 1.90 -0.57
CA ILE A 164 2.31 2.15 -1.21
C ILE A 164 2.17 3.26 -2.27
N ALA A 165 1.14 3.17 -3.12
CA ALA A 165 0.87 4.16 -4.16
C ALA A 165 0.57 5.55 -3.56
N GLU A 166 -0.21 5.62 -2.47
CA GLU A 166 -0.49 6.88 -1.77
C GLU A 166 0.77 7.48 -1.13
N LYS A 167 1.61 6.65 -0.48
CA LYS A 167 2.89 7.07 0.11
C LYS A 167 3.83 7.62 -0.96
N ALA A 168 3.91 6.97 -2.12
CA ALA A 168 4.70 7.42 -3.25
C ALA A 168 4.20 8.76 -3.81
N ARG A 169 2.88 8.94 -3.94
CA ARG A 169 2.27 10.20 -4.39
C ARG A 169 2.58 11.36 -3.45
N ARG A 170 2.37 11.17 -2.14
CA ARG A 170 2.64 12.20 -1.12
C ARG A 170 4.12 12.61 -1.13
N LYS A 171 5.03 11.64 -1.31
CA LYS A 171 6.46 11.92 -1.46
C LYS A 171 6.77 12.74 -2.71
N ALA A 172 6.14 12.43 -3.84
CA ALA A 172 6.31 13.20 -5.08
C ALA A 172 5.76 14.63 -4.96
N ALA A 173 4.59 14.81 -4.34
CA ALA A 173 4.00 16.13 -4.10
C ALA A 173 4.90 17.00 -3.21
N ALA A 174 5.45 16.44 -2.13
CA ALA A 174 6.38 17.15 -1.23
C ALA A 174 7.70 17.55 -1.92
N ALA A 175 8.21 16.74 -2.85
CA ALA A 175 9.39 17.09 -3.64
C ALA A 175 9.08 18.22 -4.64
N GLY A 176 7.88 18.19 -5.26
CA GLY A 176 7.42 19.26 -6.16
C GLY A 176 7.22 20.60 -5.45
N SER A 177 6.68 20.59 -4.22
CA SER A 177 6.54 21.82 -3.42
C SER A 177 7.90 22.41 -3.00
N GLN A 178 8.90 21.57 -2.74
CA GLN A 178 10.27 22.02 -2.47
C GLN A 178 10.96 22.60 -3.72
N ALA A 179 10.72 22.01 -4.89
CA ALA A 179 11.22 22.54 -6.16
C ALA A 179 10.61 23.91 -6.51
N GLY A 180 9.32 24.12 -6.21
CA GLY A 180 8.66 25.41 -6.37
C GLY A 180 9.17 26.48 -5.40
N ALA A 181 9.46 26.11 -4.15
CA ALA A 181 10.03 27.03 -3.16
C ALA A 181 11.49 27.44 -3.50
N MET A 182 12.29 26.52 -4.03
CA MET A 182 13.66 26.81 -4.48
C MET A 182 13.70 27.64 -5.77
N ALA A 183 12.70 27.49 -6.67
CA ALA A 183 12.59 28.31 -7.87
C ALA A 183 12.14 29.76 -7.57
N GLY A 184 11.42 29.99 -6.47
CA GLY A 184 11.08 31.34 -5.99
C GLY A 184 12.19 32.04 -5.22
N ALA A 185 13.11 31.28 -4.59
CA ALA A 185 14.20 31.84 -3.80
C ALA A 185 15.41 32.32 -4.62
N GLY A 186 15.48 31.98 -5.92
CA GLY A 186 16.51 32.46 -6.85
C GLY A 186 16.07 33.65 -7.72
N ALA A 187 14.92 34.25 -7.42
CA ALA A 187 14.36 35.38 -8.13
C ALA A 187 14.25 36.60 -7.20
N TYR A 188 15.39 37.00 -6.62
CA TYR A 188 15.59 38.30 -5.98
C TYR A 188 17.01 38.77 -6.26
#